data_AF-A0A2C9K396-F1
#
_entry.id   AF-A0A2C9K396-F1
#
_cell.length_a   1.000
_cell.length_b   1.000
_cell.length_c   1.000
_cell.angle_alpha   90.00
_cell.angle_beta   90.00
_cell.angle_gamma   90.00
#
_symmetry.space_group_name_H-M   'P 1'
#
loop_
_entity.id
_entity.type
_entity.pdbx_description
1 polymer ?
#
loop_
_entity_poly.entity_id
_entity_poly.type
_entity_poly.pdbx_seq_one_letter_code
_entity_poly.pdbx_strand_id
1 'polypeptide(L)'
;VEYQLVKFDHANKKVYVSLRAQDVLRGLTKKVQQKSDSSAATSWHPEYAEYMVEGTPGKPYGGLIAHFNIVEANMSLRRQEIQEELNEDEAPLSLTAFPRLGCGQFTWPVAKPDPVDGVSKSLFFPDEAINQGHPRFNLQAQLTDFENAAFTVFIVLLTRVILSYKLNLIIPISKVDENMKTAFKRDAVIKDKFFFRKDVLTESTPPECSRQCGSSTCNLTDQYEEMTINEIFHGKGDFPGLLALINLYMDSIEIDVDTRCTVTQYLKLISMRASGKLVTSARWMRNFVQQHPEYKKDSVVSEPIAYDLLCRIVQIARGKDNDPTHLFNYTTKSVDKIPEALSQAEAYLNKKSSKVNQAEEMTNGT
;
A
#
# COMPACT_ATOMS: atom_id res chain seq x y z
N VAL A 1 3.59 -18.22 4.10
CA VAL A 1 3.67 -18.61 5.53
C VAL A 1 4.28 -17.44 6.24
N GLU A 2 3.55 -16.90 7.21
CA GLU A 2 3.99 -15.78 8.00
C GLU A 2 4.79 -16.26 9.21
N TYR A 3 5.88 -15.55 9.49
CA TYR A 3 6.75 -15.79 10.63
C TYR A 3 6.79 -14.54 11.49
N GLN A 4 6.41 -14.68 12.75
CA GLN A 4 6.62 -13.66 13.77
C GLN A 4 8.05 -13.79 14.29
N LEU A 5 8.80 -12.71 14.19
CA LEU A 5 10.14 -12.60 14.75
C LEU A 5 9.99 -12.29 16.24
N VAL A 6 10.52 -13.15 17.08
CA VAL A 6 10.51 -12.93 18.54
C VAL A 6 11.91 -12.85 19.08
N LYS A 7 12.09 -12.05 20.13
CA LYS A 7 13.32 -11.95 20.92
C LYS A 7 13.08 -12.49 22.31
N PHE A 8 13.95 -13.41 22.73
CA PHE A 8 13.99 -13.96 24.07
C PHE A 8 14.93 -13.16 24.96
N ASP A 9 14.45 -12.81 26.14
CA ASP A 9 15.28 -12.39 27.26
C ASP A 9 15.30 -13.55 28.25
N HIS A 10 16.27 -14.45 28.07
CA HIS A 10 16.41 -15.65 28.89
C HIS A 10 16.72 -15.32 30.36
N ALA A 11 17.42 -14.21 30.63
CA ALA A 11 17.77 -13.80 31.99
C ALA A 11 16.54 -13.40 32.80
N ASN A 12 15.63 -12.62 32.19
CA ASN A 12 14.42 -12.14 32.85
C ASN A 12 13.17 -12.99 32.56
N LYS A 13 13.32 -14.08 31.78
CA LYS A 13 12.22 -14.95 31.32
C LYS A 13 11.11 -14.16 30.61
N LYS A 14 11.50 -13.25 29.74
CA LYS A 14 10.58 -12.44 28.93
C LYS A 14 10.75 -12.75 27.45
N VAL A 15 9.70 -12.49 26.69
CA VAL A 15 9.70 -12.62 25.23
C VAL A 15 9.04 -11.37 24.67
N TYR A 16 9.60 -10.88 23.59
CA TYR A 16 9.15 -9.69 22.87
C TYR A 16 9.00 -10.02 21.39
N VAL A 17 8.21 -9.23 20.66
CA VAL A 17 8.29 -9.23 19.20
C VAL A 17 9.49 -8.40 18.75
N SER A 18 10.27 -8.89 17.78
CA SER A 18 11.47 -8.21 17.27
C SER A 18 11.13 -7.32 16.08
N LEU A 19 11.30 -6.01 16.23
CA LEU A 19 11.01 -4.97 15.22
C LEU A 19 12.14 -4.86 14.18
N ARG A 20 12.59 -6.01 13.66
CA ARG A 20 13.72 -6.13 12.72
C ARG A 20 13.29 -6.72 11.38
N ALA A 21 11.99 -6.78 11.08
CA ALA A 21 11.50 -7.43 9.85
C ALA A 21 12.18 -6.86 8.60
N GLN A 22 12.38 -5.56 8.51
CA GLN A 22 13.09 -4.95 7.37
C GLN A 22 14.56 -5.37 7.25
N ASP A 23 15.28 -5.41 8.36
CA ASP A 23 16.69 -5.83 8.36
C ASP A 23 16.82 -7.27 7.89
N VAL A 24 15.98 -8.15 8.43
CA VAL A 24 15.90 -9.56 8.07
C VAL A 24 15.53 -9.71 6.59
N LEU A 25 14.53 -8.98 6.10
CA LEU A 25 14.12 -9.02 4.70
C LEU A 25 15.22 -8.57 3.74
N ARG A 26 15.99 -7.53 4.09
CA ARG A 26 17.15 -7.09 3.30
C ARG A 26 18.21 -8.19 3.19
N GLY A 27 18.51 -8.88 4.28
CA GLY A 27 19.43 -10.02 4.30
C GLY A 27 18.95 -11.18 3.42
N LEU A 28 17.69 -11.60 3.61
CA LEU A 28 17.05 -12.65 2.82
C LEU A 28 17.02 -12.34 1.32
N THR A 29 16.66 -11.11 0.97
CA THR A 29 16.58 -10.67 -0.44
C THR A 29 17.95 -10.71 -1.10
N LYS A 30 18.99 -10.25 -0.39
CA LYS A 30 20.37 -10.30 -0.89
C LYS A 30 20.83 -11.75 -1.10
N LYS A 31 20.54 -12.66 -0.16
CA LYS A 31 20.86 -14.09 -0.31
C LYS A 31 20.14 -14.72 -1.51
N VAL A 32 18.87 -14.37 -1.74
CA VAL A 32 18.11 -14.85 -2.90
C VAL A 32 18.71 -14.34 -4.21
N GLN A 33 19.07 -13.07 -4.29
CA GLN A 33 19.66 -12.45 -5.50
C GLN A 33 21.07 -12.97 -5.83
N GLN A 34 21.82 -13.44 -4.83
CA GLN A 34 23.17 -14.00 -5.03
C GLN A 34 23.15 -15.44 -5.57
N LYS A 35 22.02 -16.14 -5.50
CA LYS A 35 21.88 -17.47 -6.09
C LYS A 35 21.74 -17.28 -7.61
N SER A 36 22.76 -17.71 -8.37
CA SER A 36 22.89 -17.53 -9.84
C SER A 36 21.85 -18.28 -10.69
N ASP A 37 20.83 -18.87 -10.07
CA ASP A 37 19.87 -19.73 -10.73
C ASP A 37 18.50 -19.05 -10.82
N SER A 38 17.87 -19.13 -11.99
CA SER A 38 16.55 -18.54 -12.30
C SER A 38 15.37 -19.21 -11.55
N SER A 39 15.68 -19.96 -10.49
CA SER A 39 14.73 -20.67 -9.63
C SER A 39 15.19 -20.62 -8.18
N ALA A 40 15.18 -19.43 -7.59
CA ALA A 40 15.24 -19.33 -6.13
C ALA A 40 14.18 -20.27 -5.52
N ALA A 41 14.59 -21.08 -4.54
CA ALA A 41 13.70 -22.04 -3.89
C ALA A 41 12.66 -21.34 -2.97
N THR A 42 12.93 -20.10 -2.59
CA THR A 42 12.18 -19.31 -1.61
C THR A 42 11.96 -17.88 -2.13
N SER A 43 10.85 -17.26 -1.71
CA SER A 43 10.55 -15.85 -1.92
C SER A 43 10.07 -15.24 -0.60
N TRP A 44 10.39 -13.96 -0.40
CA TRP A 44 10.23 -13.27 0.88
C TRP A 44 9.54 -11.92 0.68
N HIS A 45 8.53 -11.62 1.50
CA HIS A 45 7.74 -10.41 1.39
C HIS A 45 7.56 -9.72 2.76
N PRO A 46 7.43 -8.38 2.77
CA PRO A 46 7.05 -7.64 3.95
C PRO A 46 5.60 -7.92 4.36
N GLU A 47 5.34 -7.91 5.66
CA GLU A 47 4.01 -7.97 6.26
C GLU A 47 3.65 -6.69 7.00
N TYR A 48 2.37 -6.52 7.38
CA TYR A 48 1.89 -5.29 8.04
C TYR A 48 2.67 -4.95 9.31
N ALA A 49 3.07 -5.95 10.09
CA ALA A 49 3.80 -5.74 11.34
C ALA A 49 5.31 -5.74 11.10
N GLU A 50 6.03 -4.82 11.76
CA GLU A 50 7.50 -4.70 11.69
C GLU A 50 8.22 -5.89 12.37
N TYR A 51 7.48 -6.83 12.93
CA TYR A 51 7.96 -8.08 13.49
C TYR A 51 7.48 -9.31 12.70
N MET A 52 6.95 -9.12 11.49
CA MET A 52 6.48 -10.22 10.65
C MET A 52 7.16 -10.24 9.29
N VAL A 53 7.43 -11.45 8.80
CA VAL A 53 7.97 -11.72 7.47
C VAL A 53 7.18 -12.85 6.83
N GLU A 54 6.78 -12.70 5.58
CA GLU A 54 6.12 -13.76 4.82
C GLU A 54 7.12 -14.50 3.94
N GLY A 55 7.19 -15.82 4.08
CA GLY A 55 7.90 -16.70 3.15
C GLY A 55 6.94 -17.49 2.28
N THR A 56 7.19 -17.51 0.96
CA THR A 56 6.49 -18.34 -0.03
C THR A 56 7.51 -19.22 -0.80
N PRO A 57 7.09 -20.33 -1.43
CA PRO A 57 7.98 -21.04 -2.34
C PRO A 57 8.36 -20.12 -3.51
N GLY A 58 9.62 -20.15 -3.95
CA GLY A 58 10.07 -19.23 -5.01
C GLY A 58 9.45 -19.50 -6.39
N LYS A 59 8.85 -20.68 -6.58
CA LYS A 59 7.92 -20.99 -7.68
C LYS A 59 6.69 -21.70 -7.13
N PRO A 60 5.49 -21.51 -7.74
CA PRO A 60 4.31 -22.28 -7.35
C PRO A 60 4.56 -23.79 -7.45
N TYR A 61 4.06 -24.55 -6.48
CA TYR A 61 4.01 -26.01 -6.59
C TYR A 61 3.13 -26.39 -7.79
N GLY A 62 3.58 -27.30 -8.65
CA GLY A 62 2.75 -27.79 -9.76
C GLY A 62 1.65 -28.78 -9.31
N GLY A 63 0.86 -29.27 -10.27
CA GLY A 63 -0.37 -30.04 -9.98
C GLY A 63 -0.22 -31.55 -9.72
N LEU A 64 0.98 -32.11 -9.70
CA LEU A 64 1.19 -33.55 -9.45
C LEU A 64 1.19 -33.84 -7.95
N ILE A 65 0.58 -34.96 -7.54
CA ILE A 65 0.54 -35.41 -6.13
C ILE A 65 1.94 -35.58 -5.52
N ALA A 66 2.94 -35.88 -6.35
CA ALA A 66 4.34 -35.98 -5.95
C ALA A 66 4.90 -34.68 -5.33
N HIS A 67 4.32 -33.53 -5.65
CA HIS A 67 4.74 -32.26 -5.06
C HIS A 67 4.41 -32.13 -3.58
N PHE A 68 3.51 -32.94 -3.01
CA PHE A 68 3.27 -32.94 -1.57
C PHE A 68 4.55 -33.30 -0.78
N ASN A 69 5.45 -34.10 -1.36
CA ASN A 69 6.71 -34.49 -0.73
C ASN A 69 7.72 -33.34 -0.63
N ILE A 70 7.53 -32.23 -1.35
CA ILE A 70 8.45 -31.08 -1.31
C ILE A 70 7.91 -29.91 -0.49
N VAL A 71 6.62 -29.90 -0.12
CA VAL A 71 5.99 -28.77 0.57
C VAL A 71 6.63 -28.54 1.94
N GLU A 72 6.69 -29.57 2.78
CA GLU A 72 7.28 -29.47 4.11
C GLU A 72 8.78 -29.15 4.04
N ALA A 73 9.52 -29.84 3.16
CA ALA A 73 10.95 -29.58 2.96
C ALA A 73 11.22 -28.12 2.58
N ASN A 74 10.39 -27.54 1.71
CA ASN A 74 10.47 -26.12 1.36
C ASN A 74 10.11 -25.19 2.53
N MET A 75 9.11 -25.55 3.36
CA MET A 75 8.78 -24.79 4.58
C MET A 75 9.93 -24.79 5.60
N SER A 76 10.58 -25.94 5.76
CA SER A 76 11.74 -26.12 6.64
C SER A 76 12.94 -25.32 6.16
N LEU A 77 13.22 -25.35 4.85
CA LEU A 77 14.26 -24.50 4.24
C LEU A 77 14.00 -23.01 4.52
N ARG A 78 12.76 -22.55 4.31
CA ARG A 78 12.38 -21.16 4.61
C ARG A 78 12.62 -20.79 6.08
N ARG A 79 12.25 -21.67 7.02
CA ARG A 79 12.50 -21.42 8.44
C ARG A 79 13.99 -21.33 8.76
N GLN A 80 14.81 -22.19 8.15
CA GLN A 80 16.26 -22.16 8.31
C GLN A 80 16.85 -20.85 7.77
N GLU A 81 16.45 -20.43 6.56
CA GLU A 81 16.95 -19.19 5.94
C GLU A 81 16.64 -17.95 6.80
N ILE A 82 15.43 -17.84 7.38
CA ILE A 82 15.12 -16.73 8.31
C ILE A 82 15.96 -16.84 9.58
N GLN A 83 16.08 -18.05 10.15
CA GLN A 83 16.83 -18.23 11.39
C GLN A 83 18.30 -17.80 11.26
N GLU A 84 18.90 -17.96 10.08
CA GLU A 84 20.27 -17.51 9.78
C GLU A 84 20.43 -15.97 9.73
N GLU A 85 19.34 -15.21 9.59
CA GLU A 85 19.34 -13.74 9.63
C GLU A 85 19.04 -13.16 11.03
N LEU A 86 18.61 -14.03 11.95
CA LEU A 86 18.23 -13.65 13.30
C LEU A 86 19.41 -13.79 14.27
N ASN A 87 19.37 -13.04 15.36
CA ASN A 87 20.34 -13.18 16.44
C ASN A 87 20.14 -14.50 17.19
N GLU A 88 21.14 -14.93 17.96
CA GLU A 88 21.06 -16.17 18.78
C GLU A 88 19.88 -16.17 19.77
N ASP A 89 19.47 -14.98 20.24
CA ASP A 89 18.35 -14.79 21.14
C ASP A 89 17.02 -14.47 20.42
N GLU A 90 16.96 -14.72 19.12
CA GLU A 90 15.77 -14.51 18.29
C GLU A 90 15.35 -15.78 17.54
N ALA A 91 14.04 -15.92 17.31
CA ALA A 91 13.50 -17.05 16.55
C ALA A 91 12.33 -16.63 15.66
N PRO A 92 12.14 -17.29 14.50
CA PRO A 92 10.96 -17.13 13.67
C PRO A 92 9.89 -18.13 14.12
N LEU A 93 8.76 -17.65 14.63
CA LEU A 93 7.65 -18.49 15.07
C LEU A 93 6.46 -18.39 14.11
N SER A 94 5.83 -19.52 13.82
CA SER A 94 4.57 -19.55 13.06
C SER A 94 3.39 -19.52 14.02
N LEU A 95 3.21 -18.35 14.66
CA LEU A 95 2.09 -18.07 15.55
C LEU A 95 1.03 -17.28 14.81
N THR A 96 -0.24 -17.48 15.15
CA THR A 96 -1.35 -16.67 14.65
C THR A 96 -1.42 -15.32 15.36
N ALA A 97 -1.12 -15.27 16.65
CA ALA A 97 -1.09 -14.05 17.44
C ALA A 97 -0.01 -14.13 18.52
N PHE A 98 0.73 -13.03 18.72
CA PHE A 98 1.67 -12.94 19.83
C PHE A 98 0.89 -12.83 21.15
N PRO A 99 1.13 -13.69 22.16
CA PRO A 99 0.28 -13.75 23.36
C PRO A 99 0.18 -12.45 24.16
N ARG A 100 1.20 -11.58 24.08
CA ARG A 100 1.28 -10.32 24.83
C ARG A 100 1.10 -9.07 23.96
N LEU A 101 0.60 -9.22 22.74
CA LEU A 101 0.42 -8.10 21.84
C LEU A 101 -0.50 -7.04 22.48
N GLY A 102 -0.05 -5.78 22.48
CA GLY A 102 -0.79 -4.67 23.10
C GLY A 102 -0.71 -4.60 24.64
N CYS A 103 -0.06 -5.56 25.29
CA CYS A 103 0.00 -5.64 26.75
C CYS A 103 1.34 -5.13 27.29
N GLY A 104 1.37 -3.89 27.78
CA GLY A 104 2.57 -3.28 28.39
C GLY A 104 3.76 -3.24 27.43
N GLN A 105 4.96 -3.55 27.91
CA GLN A 105 6.13 -3.69 27.02
C GLN A 105 6.14 -5.05 26.33
N PHE A 106 5.84 -5.08 25.02
CA PHE A 106 5.82 -6.32 24.23
C PHE A 106 6.75 -6.30 23.00
N THR A 107 7.40 -5.17 22.69
CA THR A 107 8.31 -5.04 21.54
C THR A 107 9.78 -4.99 21.95
N TRP A 108 10.65 -5.34 21.00
CA TRP A 108 12.08 -5.11 21.05
C TRP A 108 12.62 -4.61 19.69
N PRO A 109 13.36 -3.49 19.61
CA PRO A 109 13.63 -2.54 20.69
C PRO A 109 12.36 -2.02 21.36
N VAL A 110 12.54 -1.45 22.55
CA VAL A 110 11.42 -0.94 23.35
C VAL A 110 10.75 0.22 22.61
N ALA A 111 9.49 0.03 22.22
CA ALA A 111 8.65 1.03 21.60
C ALA A 111 7.40 1.27 22.47
N LYS A 112 6.92 2.52 22.50
CA LYS A 112 5.79 2.94 23.33
C LYS A 112 4.67 3.49 22.46
N PRO A 113 3.39 3.18 22.75
CA PRO A 113 2.29 3.79 22.04
C PRO A 113 2.27 5.31 22.23
N ASP A 114 2.05 6.05 21.13
CA ASP A 114 1.84 7.49 21.13
C ASP A 114 0.40 7.79 20.66
N PRO A 115 -0.57 7.89 21.60
CA PRO A 115 -1.96 8.13 21.24
C PRO A 115 -2.23 9.57 20.80
N VAL A 116 -1.29 10.50 20.97
CA VAL A 116 -1.49 11.93 20.69
C VAL A 116 -0.92 12.28 19.32
N ASP A 117 0.37 12.04 19.13
CA ASP A 117 1.14 12.46 17.97
C ASP A 117 1.50 11.30 17.04
N GLY A 118 1.31 10.06 17.50
CA GLY A 118 1.56 8.85 16.72
C GLY A 118 0.67 8.71 15.48
N VAL A 119 1.18 7.97 14.51
CA VAL A 119 0.56 7.55 13.25
C VAL A 119 -0.70 6.74 13.52
N SER A 120 -0.59 5.69 14.33
CA SER A 120 -1.72 4.82 14.67
C SER A 120 -2.66 5.43 15.70
N LYS A 121 -2.16 6.41 16.48
CA LYS A 121 -2.82 6.97 17.67
C LYS A 121 -3.36 5.90 18.63
N SER A 122 -2.72 4.74 18.64
CA SER A 122 -3.17 3.63 19.46
C SER A 122 -2.77 3.83 20.92
N LEU A 123 -3.65 3.42 21.83
CA LEU A 123 -3.34 3.38 23.27
C LEU A 123 -2.45 2.19 23.64
N PHE A 124 -2.40 1.16 22.79
CA PHE A 124 -1.82 -0.14 23.13
C PHE A 124 -0.74 -0.59 22.16
N PHE A 125 -0.70 -0.06 20.94
CA PHE A 125 0.17 -0.52 19.87
C PHE A 125 1.11 0.61 19.43
N PRO A 126 2.45 0.45 19.55
CA PRO A 126 3.39 1.46 19.11
C PRO A 126 3.46 1.51 17.59
N ASP A 127 3.71 2.70 17.03
CA ASP A 127 3.79 2.89 15.58
C ASP A 127 4.96 2.11 15.00
N GLU A 128 6.07 1.99 15.73
CA GLU A 128 7.25 1.22 15.35
C GLU A 128 6.96 -0.27 15.16
N ALA A 129 5.86 -0.79 15.72
CA ALA A 129 5.42 -2.16 15.47
C ALA A 129 4.63 -2.32 14.16
N ILE A 130 4.24 -1.22 13.52
CA ILE A 130 3.72 -1.20 12.14
C ILE A 130 4.92 -1.17 11.20
N ASN A 131 4.85 -1.89 10.09
CA ASN A 131 5.94 -1.95 9.13
C ASN A 131 6.32 -0.56 8.62
N GLN A 132 7.58 -0.18 8.86
CA GLN A 132 8.10 1.17 8.60
C GLN A 132 8.56 1.38 7.16
N GLY A 133 8.66 0.32 6.36
CA GLY A 133 9.47 0.29 5.13
C GLY A 133 8.67 0.04 3.87
N HIS A 134 7.36 -0.16 4.00
CA HIS A 134 6.52 -0.54 2.87
C HIS A 134 5.35 0.44 2.66
N PRO A 135 5.39 1.25 1.57
CA PRO A 135 4.40 2.30 1.30
C PRO A 135 2.96 1.79 1.17
N ARG A 136 2.75 0.51 0.83
CA ARG A 136 1.39 -0.05 0.64
C ARG A 136 0.61 -0.14 1.95
N PHE A 137 1.28 -0.24 3.11
CA PHE A 137 0.57 -0.29 4.39
C PHE A 137 -0.05 1.06 4.80
N ASN A 138 0.18 2.12 4.00
CA ASN A 138 -0.48 3.41 4.17
C ASN A 138 -1.86 3.50 3.49
N LEU A 139 -2.19 2.59 2.56
CA LEU A 139 -3.53 2.56 1.95
C LEU A 139 -4.47 1.75 2.84
N GLN A 140 -5.41 2.44 3.50
CA GLN A 140 -6.43 1.78 4.32
C GLN A 140 -7.39 0.98 3.43
N ALA A 141 -7.71 -0.25 3.85
CA ALA A 141 -8.80 -1.02 3.24
C ALA A 141 -10.13 -0.27 3.42
N GLN A 142 -10.97 -0.37 2.40
CA GLN A 142 -12.29 0.27 2.34
C GLN A 142 -13.39 -0.77 2.61
N LEU A 143 -14.61 -0.30 2.88
CA LEU A 143 -15.70 -1.15 3.36
C LEU A 143 -16.22 -2.11 2.29
N THR A 144 -16.14 -1.73 1.01
CA THR A 144 -16.64 -2.52 -0.12
C THR A 144 -15.53 -2.89 -1.12
N ASP A 145 -15.73 -3.99 -1.83
CA ASP A 145 -14.84 -4.43 -2.90
C ASP A 145 -14.75 -3.40 -4.04
N PHE A 146 -15.83 -2.68 -4.32
CA PHE A 146 -15.84 -1.60 -5.32
C PHE A 146 -14.87 -0.47 -4.95
N GLU A 147 -14.88 -0.03 -3.69
CA GLU A 147 -13.95 1.02 -3.23
C GLU A 147 -12.50 0.53 -3.27
N ASN A 148 -12.24 -0.71 -2.83
CA ASN A 148 -10.90 -1.32 -2.86
C ASN A 148 -10.38 -1.46 -4.30
N ALA A 149 -11.24 -1.89 -5.23
CA ALA A 149 -10.93 -1.95 -6.65
C ALA A 149 -10.64 -0.55 -7.22
N ALA A 150 -11.43 0.47 -6.84
CA ALA A 150 -11.25 1.83 -7.32
C ALA A 150 -9.86 2.40 -6.99
N PHE A 151 -9.42 2.27 -5.74
CA PHE A 151 -8.07 2.73 -5.34
C PHE A 151 -6.96 1.91 -5.98
N THR A 152 -7.15 0.59 -6.10
CA THR A 152 -6.17 -0.30 -6.76
C THR A 152 -5.98 0.09 -8.22
N VAL A 153 -7.07 0.23 -8.97
CA VAL A 153 -7.05 0.64 -10.39
C VAL A 153 -6.46 2.04 -10.53
N PHE A 154 -6.82 2.97 -9.63
CA PHE A 154 -6.26 4.32 -9.64
C PHE A 154 -4.74 4.33 -9.50
N ILE A 155 -4.16 3.59 -8.55
CA ILE A 155 -2.70 3.53 -8.38
C ILE A 155 -2.01 2.94 -9.61
N VAL A 156 -2.60 1.91 -10.24
CA VAL A 156 -2.08 1.33 -11.49
C VAL A 156 -2.11 2.36 -12.63
N LEU A 157 -3.23 3.06 -12.81
CA LEU A 157 -3.37 4.10 -13.84
C LEU A 157 -2.42 5.27 -13.59
N LEU A 158 -2.31 5.74 -12.34
CA LEU A 158 -1.41 6.82 -11.97
C LEU A 158 0.05 6.45 -12.25
N THR A 159 0.45 5.21 -11.93
CA THR A 159 1.81 4.72 -12.24
C THR A 159 2.08 4.73 -13.74
N ARG A 160 1.11 4.30 -14.55
CA ARG A 160 1.22 4.35 -16.02
C ARG A 160 1.33 5.78 -16.53
N VAL A 161 0.51 6.70 -16.01
CA VAL A 161 0.57 8.14 -16.34
C VAL A 161 1.93 8.74 -16.02
N ILE A 162 2.47 8.46 -14.82
CA ILE A 162 3.79 8.94 -14.39
C ILE A 162 4.87 8.47 -15.35
N LEU A 163 4.86 7.19 -15.74
CA LEU A 163 5.86 6.62 -16.65
C LEU A 163 5.68 7.11 -18.09
N SER A 164 4.45 7.17 -18.59
CA SER A 164 4.15 7.58 -19.97
C SER A 164 4.45 9.05 -20.23
N TYR A 165 4.16 9.92 -19.27
CA TYR A 165 4.44 11.36 -19.39
C TYR A 165 5.74 11.80 -18.70
N LYS A 166 6.49 10.85 -18.12
CA LYS A 166 7.72 11.10 -17.36
C LYS A 166 7.54 12.19 -16.30
N LEU A 167 6.42 12.13 -15.57
CA LEU A 167 6.05 13.16 -14.61
C LEU A 167 7.11 13.28 -13.51
N ASN A 168 7.55 14.50 -13.24
CA ASN A 168 8.43 14.79 -12.12
C ASN A 168 7.58 15.21 -10.90
N LEU A 169 7.42 14.31 -9.94
CA LEU A 169 6.68 14.56 -8.69
C LEU A 169 7.60 14.76 -7.49
N ILE A 170 8.90 14.98 -7.72
CA ILE A 170 9.89 15.01 -6.64
C ILE A 170 9.76 16.32 -5.86
N ILE A 171 9.64 16.18 -4.54
CA ILE A 171 9.69 17.24 -3.52
C ILE A 171 10.69 16.82 -2.43
N PRO A 172 11.19 17.75 -1.59
CA PRO A 172 12.09 17.40 -0.50
C PRO A 172 11.47 16.36 0.45
N ILE A 173 12.26 15.37 0.89
CA ILE A 173 11.77 14.31 1.80
C ILE A 173 11.17 14.87 3.09
N SER A 174 11.72 15.96 3.62
CA SER A 174 11.17 16.64 4.80
C SER A 174 9.72 17.13 4.59
N LYS A 175 9.35 17.51 3.36
CA LYS A 175 7.98 17.89 3.01
C LYS A 175 7.05 16.69 2.84
N VAL A 176 7.59 15.55 2.43
CA VAL A 176 6.87 14.28 2.47
C VAL A 176 6.58 13.88 3.92
N ASP A 177 7.53 14.04 4.84
CA ASP A 177 7.34 13.75 6.26
C ASP A 177 6.27 14.66 6.90
N GLU A 178 6.28 15.96 6.56
CA GLU A 178 5.23 16.92 6.97
C GLU A 178 3.84 16.53 6.41
N ASN A 179 3.78 16.06 5.16
CA ASN A 179 2.55 15.55 4.56
C ASN A 179 2.04 14.31 5.29
N MET A 180 2.91 13.38 5.66
CA MET A 180 2.53 12.18 6.41
C MET A 180 1.93 12.56 7.77
N LYS A 181 2.56 13.46 8.53
CA LYS A 181 2.00 13.97 9.79
C LYS A 181 0.63 14.60 9.60
N THR A 182 0.45 15.34 8.52
CA THR A 182 -0.84 15.98 8.18
C THR A 182 -1.90 14.95 7.80
N ALA A 183 -1.54 13.89 7.07
CA ALA A 183 -2.47 12.84 6.63
C ALA A 183 -3.17 12.11 7.79
N PHE A 184 -2.55 12.05 8.97
CA PHE A 184 -3.15 11.44 10.17
C PHE A 184 -4.16 12.33 10.90
N LYS A 185 -4.28 13.61 10.53
CA LYS A 185 -5.24 14.50 11.17
C LYS A 185 -6.67 14.12 10.82
N ARG A 186 -7.56 14.31 11.79
CA ARG A 186 -8.99 14.07 11.59
C ARG A 186 -9.52 14.98 10.49
N ASP A 187 -9.98 14.37 9.41
CA ASP A 187 -10.56 15.02 8.23
C ASP A 187 -9.55 15.77 7.35
N ALA A 188 -8.27 15.38 7.40
CA ALA A 188 -7.20 15.98 6.61
C ALA A 188 -7.55 16.09 5.11
N VAL A 189 -8.24 15.09 4.57
CA VAL A 189 -8.69 15.06 3.16
C VAL A 189 -9.50 16.30 2.73
N ILE A 190 -10.26 16.90 3.65
CA ILE A 190 -11.12 18.08 3.34
C ILE A 190 -10.68 19.36 4.07
N LYS A 191 -9.85 19.27 5.10
CA LYS A 191 -9.50 20.43 5.95
C LYS A 191 -8.07 20.92 5.77
N ASP A 192 -7.14 20.02 5.50
CA ASP A 192 -5.72 20.33 5.50
C ASP A 192 -5.18 20.45 4.07
N LYS A 193 -3.96 20.98 3.97
CA LYS A 193 -3.20 21.08 2.73
C LYS A 193 -1.93 20.24 2.82
N PHE A 194 -1.44 19.86 1.65
CA PHE A 194 -0.27 19.01 1.48
C PHE A 194 0.69 19.70 0.52
N PHE A 195 1.98 19.62 0.81
CA PHE A 195 3.02 20.04 -0.11
C PHE A 195 2.98 19.16 -1.35
N PHE A 196 2.74 19.79 -2.49
CA PHE A 196 2.61 19.12 -3.78
C PHE A 196 3.34 19.91 -4.85
N ARG A 197 3.91 19.20 -5.83
CA ARG A 197 4.67 19.81 -6.92
C ARG A 197 3.74 20.55 -7.87
N LYS A 198 4.06 21.80 -8.18
CA LYS A 198 3.28 22.67 -9.09
C LYS A 198 3.46 22.26 -10.54
N ASP A 199 4.72 22.23 -10.96
CA ASP A 199 5.10 21.89 -12.32
C ASP A 199 5.64 20.46 -12.39
N VAL A 200 4.81 19.58 -12.94
CA VAL A 200 5.12 18.14 -13.06
C VAL A 200 5.63 17.75 -14.45
N LEU A 201 5.62 18.69 -15.41
CA LEU A 201 5.94 18.43 -16.81
C LEU A 201 7.33 18.95 -17.21
N THR A 202 7.84 19.99 -16.54
CA THR A 202 9.18 20.50 -16.82
C THR A 202 10.26 19.76 -16.03
N GLU A 203 11.35 19.41 -16.71
CA GLU A 203 12.52 18.70 -16.16
C GLU A 203 13.41 19.57 -15.26
N SER A 204 12.83 20.38 -14.36
CA SER A 204 13.62 21.02 -13.32
C SER A 204 14.01 19.95 -12.28
N THR A 205 15.25 19.48 -12.41
CA THR A 205 15.81 18.24 -11.87
C THR A 205 16.18 18.34 -10.38
N PRO A 206 15.98 17.28 -9.59
CA PRO A 206 16.58 17.12 -8.25
C PRO A 206 18.10 16.87 -8.30
N PRO A 207 18.82 17.01 -7.16
CA PRO A 207 20.21 17.50 -7.07
C PRO A 207 21.36 16.69 -7.69
N GLU A 208 21.16 15.48 -8.22
CA GLU A 208 22.26 14.76 -8.88
C GLU A 208 22.72 15.47 -10.17
N CYS A 209 21.83 16.20 -10.84
CA CYS A 209 22.14 17.06 -11.99
C CYS A 209 22.62 18.48 -11.62
N SER A 210 22.57 18.87 -10.35
CA SER A 210 23.04 20.21 -9.91
C SER A 210 24.57 20.32 -9.85
N ARG A 211 25.32 19.20 -9.91
CA ARG A 211 26.80 19.23 -9.99
C ARG A 211 27.33 19.81 -11.31
N GLN A 212 26.48 20.02 -12.32
CA GLN A 212 26.85 20.52 -13.66
C GLN A 212 26.28 21.89 -14.03
N CYS A 213 25.44 22.50 -13.18
CA CYS A 213 24.84 23.80 -13.51
C CYS A 213 25.65 24.96 -12.91
N GLY A 214 26.56 25.51 -13.72
CA GLY A 214 27.22 26.80 -13.48
C GLY A 214 26.32 28.02 -13.75
N SER A 215 25.06 28.02 -13.30
CA SER A 215 24.11 29.11 -13.51
C SER A 215 23.35 29.46 -12.23
N SER A 216 23.23 30.77 -11.98
CA SER A 216 23.10 31.38 -10.65
C SER A 216 21.67 31.54 -10.11
N THR A 217 20.65 30.85 -10.62
CA THR A 217 19.26 31.07 -10.17
C THR A 217 18.38 29.82 -10.25
N CYS A 218 18.58 28.86 -9.35
CA CYS A 218 17.65 27.75 -9.14
C CYS A 218 16.92 27.96 -7.81
N ASN A 219 15.73 28.58 -7.84
CA ASN A 219 14.97 28.86 -6.62
C ASN A 219 14.11 27.64 -6.24
N LEU A 220 14.67 26.74 -5.42
CA LEU A 220 14.04 25.47 -5.02
C LEU A 220 12.66 25.63 -4.34
N THR A 221 12.37 26.79 -3.77
CA THR A 221 11.10 27.10 -3.08
C THR A 221 9.92 27.33 -4.03
N ASP A 222 10.17 27.50 -5.34
CA ASP A 222 9.09 27.78 -6.30
C ASP A 222 8.55 26.53 -7.01
N GLN A 223 9.09 25.33 -6.72
CA GLN A 223 8.72 24.09 -7.43
C GLN A 223 7.52 23.37 -6.82
N TYR A 224 7.16 23.65 -5.57
CA TYR A 224 6.05 23.01 -4.86
C TYR A 224 5.28 24.03 -4.02
N GLU A 225 4.03 23.72 -3.71
CA GLU A 225 3.16 24.55 -2.88
C GLU A 225 2.20 23.70 -2.05
N GLU A 226 1.48 24.33 -1.13
CA GLU A 226 0.40 23.68 -0.39
C GLU A 226 -0.89 23.61 -1.23
N MET A 227 -1.38 22.39 -1.42
CA MET A 227 -2.64 22.10 -2.11
C MET A 227 -3.53 21.22 -1.23
N THR A 228 -4.83 21.50 -1.23
CA THR A 228 -5.84 20.57 -0.69
C THR A 228 -5.89 19.30 -1.54
N ILE A 229 -6.41 18.19 -0.99
CA ILE A 229 -6.61 16.98 -1.81
C ILE A 229 -7.53 17.27 -3.00
N ASN A 230 -8.54 18.13 -2.83
CA ASN A 230 -9.39 18.54 -3.95
C ASN A 230 -8.58 19.20 -5.09
N GLU A 231 -7.68 20.11 -4.75
CA GLU A 231 -6.78 20.80 -5.70
C GLU A 231 -5.78 19.82 -6.34
N ILE A 232 -5.25 18.85 -5.59
CA ILE A 232 -4.35 17.82 -6.17
C ILE A 232 -5.09 16.96 -7.22
N PHE A 233 -6.35 16.62 -6.96
CA PHE A 233 -7.11 15.77 -7.88
C PHE A 233 -7.70 16.55 -9.07
N HIS A 234 -8.16 17.78 -8.86
CA HIS A 234 -8.87 18.57 -9.87
C HIS A 234 -8.05 19.70 -10.49
N GLY A 235 -6.84 19.94 -9.99
CA GLY A 235 -5.92 20.97 -10.47
C GLY A 235 -5.96 22.25 -9.62
N LYS A 236 -4.88 23.02 -9.74
CA LYS A 236 -4.69 24.34 -9.11
C LYS A 236 -3.64 25.12 -9.89
N GLY A 237 -4.00 26.30 -10.41
CA GLY A 237 -3.09 27.12 -11.19
C GLY A 237 -2.52 26.35 -12.38
N ASP A 238 -1.19 26.22 -12.43
CA ASP A 238 -0.46 25.53 -13.49
C ASP A 238 -0.50 24.00 -13.39
N PHE A 239 -0.88 23.46 -12.23
CA PHE A 239 -1.02 22.02 -12.06
C PHE A 239 -2.38 21.55 -12.59
N PRO A 240 -2.44 20.69 -13.62
CA PRO A 240 -3.70 20.28 -14.27
C PRO A 240 -4.58 19.35 -13.41
N GLY A 241 -4.01 18.74 -12.37
CA GLY A 241 -4.69 17.77 -11.52
C GLY A 241 -4.54 16.33 -12.00
N LEU A 242 -4.49 15.40 -11.03
CA LEU A 242 -4.28 13.97 -11.33
C LEU A 242 -5.39 13.37 -12.19
N LEU A 243 -6.65 13.80 -12.01
CA LEU A 243 -7.76 13.27 -12.81
C LEU A 243 -7.68 13.70 -14.27
N ALA A 244 -7.24 14.94 -14.53
CA ALA A 244 -7.04 15.42 -15.90
C ALA A 244 -5.94 14.61 -16.61
N LEU A 245 -4.80 14.39 -15.93
CA LEU A 245 -3.69 13.60 -16.46
C LEU A 245 -4.08 12.14 -16.74
N ILE A 246 -4.86 11.52 -15.85
CA ILE A 246 -5.37 10.16 -16.06
C ILE A 246 -6.34 10.09 -17.25
N ASN A 247 -7.25 11.06 -17.37
CA ASN A 247 -8.19 11.09 -18.51
C ASN A 247 -7.45 11.26 -19.84
N LEU A 248 -6.46 12.17 -19.90
CA LEU A 248 -5.61 12.34 -21.08
C LEU A 248 -4.88 11.05 -21.46
N TYR A 249 -4.37 10.32 -20.46
CA TYR A 249 -3.74 9.03 -20.71
C TYR A 249 -4.74 8.00 -21.22
N MET A 250 -5.92 7.91 -20.61
CA MET A 250 -6.99 7.01 -21.06
C MET A 250 -7.49 7.33 -22.47
N ASP A 251 -7.45 8.59 -22.89
CA ASP A 251 -7.76 9.01 -24.27
C ASP A 251 -6.66 8.63 -25.27
N SER A 252 -5.42 8.52 -24.81
CA SER A 252 -4.28 8.14 -25.66
C SER A 252 -4.16 6.63 -25.92
N ILE A 253 -4.88 5.81 -25.15
CA ILE A 253 -4.86 4.36 -25.28
C ILE A 253 -6.21 3.83 -25.78
N GLU A 254 -6.18 2.76 -26.57
CA GLU A 254 -7.39 2.09 -27.03
C GLU A 254 -8.00 1.28 -25.87
N ILE A 255 -9.07 1.81 -25.26
CA ILE A 255 -9.85 1.16 -24.20
C ILE A 255 -11.26 0.92 -24.73
N ASP A 256 -11.80 -0.27 -24.51
CA ASP A 256 -13.20 -0.55 -24.82
C ASP A 256 -14.16 0.28 -23.95
N VAL A 257 -15.38 0.47 -24.44
CA VAL A 257 -16.37 1.36 -23.81
C VAL A 257 -16.76 0.88 -22.42
N ASP A 258 -16.89 -0.43 -22.20
CA ASP A 258 -17.32 -1.00 -20.92
C ASP A 258 -16.24 -0.86 -19.84
N THR A 259 -14.98 -1.12 -20.19
CA THR A 259 -13.82 -0.86 -19.32
C THR A 259 -13.71 0.63 -19.01
N ARG A 260 -13.83 1.50 -20.03
CA ARG A 260 -13.78 2.95 -19.82
C ARG A 260 -14.91 3.45 -18.91
N CYS A 261 -16.13 2.94 -19.06
CA CYS A 261 -17.25 3.26 -18.18
C CYS A 261 -16.97 2.80 -16.73
N THR A 262 -16.44 1.59 -16.55
CA THR A 262 -16.10 1.04 -15.23
C THR A 262 -15.02 1.87 -14.53
N VAL A 263 -13.93 2.18 -15.23
CA VAL A 263 -12.85 3.04 -14.70
C VAL A 263 -13.36 4.44 -14.38
N THR A 264 -14.27 4.98 -15.19
CA THR A 264 -14.89 6.30 -14.92
C THR A 264 -15.66 6.29 -13.61
N GLN A 265 -16.36 5.19 -13.26
CA GLN A 265 -17.03 5.09 -11.96
C GLN A 265 -16.03 5.04 -10.80
N TYR A 266 -14.90 4.36 -10.96
CA TYR A 266 -13.83 4.35 -9.96
C TYR A 266 -13.22 5.74 -9.76
N LEU A 267 -12.88 6.45 -10.84
CA LEU A 267 -12.37 7.81 -10.75
C LEU A 267 -13.40 8.79 -10.15
N LYS A 268 -14.69 8.58 -10.42
CA LYS A 268 -15.78 9.36 -9.82
C LYS A 268 -15.83 9.20 -8.30
N LEU A 269 -15.65 7.98 -7.77
CA LEU A 269 -15.55 7.77 -6.31
C LEU A 269 -14.44 8.64 -5.70
N ILE A 270 -13.26 8.59 -6.30
CA ILE A 270 -12.08 9.30 -5.80
C ILE A 270 -12.26 10.81 -5.92
N SER A 271 -12.79 11.30 -7.04
CA SER A 271 -13.14 12.71 -7.25
C SER A 271 -14.14 13.21 -6.19
N MET A 272 -15.19 12.45 -5.92
CA MET A 272 -16.21 12.84 -4.94
C MET A 272 -15.66 12.83 -3.51
N ARG A 273 -14.72 11.94 -3.18
CA ARG A 273 -14.03 11.95 -1.88
C ARG A 273 -13.05 13.10 -1.73
N ALA A 274 -12.24 13.35 -2.77
CA ALA A 274 -11.29 14.46 -2.80
C ALA A 274 -11.98 15.82 -2.66
N SER A 275 -13.16 15.98 -3.27
CA SER A 275 -13.98 17.20 -3.17
C SER A 275 -14.85 17.29 -1.91
N GLY A 276 -14.90 16.24 -1.09
CA GLY A 276 -15.75 16.18 0.10
C GLY A 276 -17.24 15.98 -0.19
N LYS A 277 -17.64 15.73 -1.44
CA LYS A 277 -19.03 15.36 -1.81
C LYS A 277 -19.44 14.00 -1.25
N LEU A 278 -18.47 13.09 -1.07
CA LEU A 278 -18.65 11.84 -0.33
C LEU A 278 -17.74 11.81 0.89
N VAL A 279 -18.25 11.25 1.98
CA VAL A 279 -17.46 11.04 3.20
C VAL A 279 -16.55 9.82 3.05
N THR A 280 -15.35 9.90 3.63
CA THR A 280 -14.47 8.73 3.79
C THR A 280 -15.08 7.73 4.76
N SER A 281 -14.69 6.45 4.66
CA SER A 281 -15.13 5.40 5.61
C SER A 281 -14.84 5.81 7.06
N ALA A 282 -13.67 6.39 7.32
CA ALA A 282 -13.30 6.89 8.65
C ALA A 282 -14.25 8.00 9.15
N ARG A 283 -14.65 8.95 8.30
CA ARG A 283 -15.65 9.97 8.66
C ARG A 283 -17.02 9.33 8.88
N TRP A 284 -17.43 8.44 8.00
CA TRP A 284 -18.71 7.76 8.09
C TRP A 284 -18.85 6.98 9.41
N MET A 285 -17.84 6.18 9.77
CA MET A 285 -17.80 5.46 11.06
C MET A 285 -17.85 6.42 12.25
N ARG A 286 -17.12 7.55 12.20
CA ARG A 286 -17.20 8.58 13.25
C ARG A 286 -18.61 9.17 13.36
N ASN A 287 -19.25 9.48 12.24
CA ASN A 287 -20.62 10.02 12.23
C ASN A 287 -21.61 9.01 12.82
N PHE A 288 -21.49 7.73 12.44
CA PHE A 288 -22.29 6.64 12.98
C PHE A 288 -22.17 6.58 14.52
N VAL A 289 -20.95 6.48 15.04
CA VAL A 289 -20.71 6.43 16.50
C VAL A 289 -21.23 7.70 17.18
N GLN A 290 -20.98 8.87 16.61
CA GLN A 290 -21.41 10.14 17.20
C GLN A 290 -22.93 10.29 17.28
N GLN A 291 -23.67 9.68 16.36
CA GLN A 291 -25.13 9.72 16.27
C GLN A 291 -25.80 8.55 17.00
N HIS A 292 -25.02 7.56 17.47
CA HIS A 292 -25.54 6.39 18.14
C HIS A 292 -26.25 6.75 19.46
N PRO A 293 -27.45 6.24 19.75
CA PRO A 293 -28.22 6.59 20.96
C PRO A 293 -27.46 6.33 22.27
N GLU A 294 -26.66 5.26 22.31
CA GLU A 294 -25.86 4.90 23.48
C GLU A 294 -24.56 5.69 23.65
N TYR A 295 -24.17 6.52 22.68
CA TYR A 295 -22.89 7.22 22.74
C TYR A 295 -22.94 8.41 23.71
N LYS A 296 -22.17 8.30 24.80
CA LYS A 296 -22.16 9.27 25.92
C LYS A 296 -21.28 10.49 25.70
N LYS A 297 -20.77 10.70 24.48
CA LYS A 297 -19.84 11.79 24.13
C LYS A 297 -18.52 11.76 24.94
N ASP A 298 -18.14 10.59 25.41
CA ASP A 298 -16.97 10.32 26.25
C ASP A 298 -15.79 9.72 25.46
N SER A 299 -15.89 9.65 24.13
CA SER A 299 -14.91 8.99 23.24
C SER A 299 -14.77 7.48 23.47
N VAL A 300 -15.74 6.85 24.14
CA VAL A 300 -15.78 5.40 24.33
C VAL A 300 -16.77 4.78 23.33
N VAL A 301 -16.32 3.76 22.62
CA VAL A 301 -17.17 2.90 21.79
C VAL A 301 -17.52 1.66 22.62
N SER A 302 -18.72 1.61 23.17
CA SER A 302 -19.21 0.47 23.95
C SER A 302 -19.51 -0.75 23.05
N GLU A 303 -19.62 -1.94 23.64
CA GLU A 303 -19.94 -3.17 22.90
C GLU A 303 -21.23 -3.05 22.05
N PRO A 304 -22.34 -2.45 22.54
CA PRO A 304 -23.53 -2.24 21.70
C PRO A 304 -23.27 -1.33 20.49
N ILE A 305 -22.54 -0.22 20.67
CA ILE A 305 -22.19 0.68 19.57
C ILE A 305 -21.32 -0.05 18.54
N ALA A 306 -20.34 -0.83 18.99
CA ALA A 306 -19.47 -1.61 18.13
C ALA A 306 -20.25 -2.68 17.35
N TYR A 307 -21.18 -3.38 18.01
CA TYR A 307 -22.04 -4.38 17.39
C TYR A 307 -22.88 -3.76 16.26
N ASP A 308 -23.60 -2.67 16.55
CA ASP A 308 -24.46 -2.02 15.56
C ASP A 308 -23.67 -1.44 14.38
N LEU A 309 -22.49 -0.84 14.66
CA LEU A 309 -21.57 -0.35 13.63
C LEU A 309 -21.11 -1.48 12.70
N LEU A 310 -20.65 -2.60 13.26
CA LEU A 310 -20.15 -3.73 12.47
C LEU A 310 -21.28 -4.40 11.69
N CYS A 311 -22.48 -4.55 12.29
CA CYS A 311 -23.66 -5.02 11.58
C CYS A 311 -23.98 -4.14 10.36
N ARG A 312 -23.92 -2.81 10.52
CA ARG A 312 -24.14 -1.87 9.42
C ARG A 312 -23.06 -1.99 8.34
N ILE A 313 -21.78 -2.07 8.72
CA ILE A 313 -20.67 -2.30 7.79
C ILE A 313 -20.85 -3.60 7.00
N VAL A 314 -21.30 -4.69 7.63
CA VAL A 314 -21.58 -5.95 6.94
C VAL A 314 -22.68 -5.81 5.89
N GLN A 315 -23.73 -5.01 6.15
CA GLN A 315 -24.76 -4.76 5.14
C GLN A 315 -24.24 -3.95 3.97
N ILE A 316 -23.41 -2.93 4.23
CA ILE A 316 -22.75 -2.11 3.20
C ILE A 316 -21.81 -2.97 2.34
N ALA A 317 -20.93 -3.75 2.97
CA ALA A 317 -19.98 -4.63 2.29
C ALA A 317 -20.70 -5.65 1.37
N ARG A 318 -21.89 -6.10 1.77
CA ARG A 318 -22.74 -7.02 0.98
C ARG A 318 -23.62 -6.33 -0.06
N GLY A 319 -23.55 -5.00 -0.18
CA GLY A 319 -24.41 -4.22 -1.07
C GLY A 319 -25.90 -4.24 -0.71
N LYS A 320 -26.25 -4.68 0.52
CA LYS A 320 -27.64 -4.72 1.03
C LYS A 320 -28.11 -3.38 1.57
N ASP A 321 -27.15 -2.52 1.88
CA ASP A 321 -27.39 -1.19 2.37
C ASP A 321 -26.50 -0.21 1.61
N ASN A 322 -27.10 0.91 1.20
CA ASN A 322 -26.37 1.96 0.52
C ASN A 322 -26.64 3.31 1.21
N ASP A 323 -25.60 3.85 1.83
CA ASP A 323 -25.61 5.20 2.38
C ASP A 323 -25.09 6.18 1.31
N PRO A 324 -25.94 7.04 0.74
CA PRO A 324 -25.56 7.94 -0.35
C PRO A 324 -24.54 8.99 0.07
N THR A 325 -24.32 9.20 1.38
CA THR A 325 -23.27 10.09 1.88
C THR A 325 -21.89 9.45 1.78
N HIS A 326 -21.82 8.12 1.81
CA HIS A 326 -20.58 7.35 1.79
C HIS A 326 -20.26 6.77 0.41
N LEU A 327 -21.29 6.25 -0.28
CA LEU A 327 -21.15 5.58 -1.57
C LEU A 327 -22.31 5.98 -2.49
N PHE A 328 -21.98 6.48 -3.67
CA PHE A 328 -22.97 6.85 -4.67
C PHE A 328 -23.49 5.60 -5.40
N ASN A 329 -24.64 5.68 -6.07
CA ASN A 329 -25.09 4.59 -6.93
C ASN A 329 -24.16 4.45 -8.15
N TYR A 330 -23.56 3.27 -8.30
CA TYR A 330 -22.65 2.96 -9.41
C TYR A 330 -23.09 1.70 -10.14
N THR A 331 -22.53 1.49 -11.33
CA THR A 331 -22.67 0.25 -12.09
C THR A 331 -21.34 -0.04 -12.77
N THR A 332 -20.77 -1.21 -12.52
CA THR A 332 -19.55 -1.68 -13.16
C THR A 332 -19.86 -2.82 -14.13
N LYS A 333 -18.98 -3.03 -15.11
CA LYS A 333 -19.01 -4.17 -16.03
C LYS A 333 -17.96 -5.22 -15.64
N SER A 334 -17.54 -5.21 -14.38
CA SER A 334 -16.58 -6.17 -13.84
C SER A 334 -17.15 -7.58 -13.93
N VAL A 335 -16.35 -8.51 -14.45
CA VAL A 335 -16.68 -9.93 -14.61
C VAL A 335 -15.61 -10.78 -13.95
N ASP A 336 -15.98 -11.99 -13.53
CA ASP A 336 -15.08 -12.89 -12.78
C ASP A 336 -13.89 -13.41 -13.60
N LYS A 337 -13.96 -13.31 -14.93
CA LYS A 337 -12.95 -13.83 -15.85
C LYS A 337 -12.66 -12.85 -16.98
N ILE A 338 -11.39 -12.73 -17.32
CA ILE A 338 -10.98 -12.09 -18.58
C ILE A 338 -11.55 -12.92 -19.74
N PRO A 339 -12.24 -12.31 -20.72
CA PRO A 339 -12.70 -13.01 -21.90
C PRO A 339 -11.59 -13.84 -22.56
N GLU A 340 -11.90 -15.08 -22.97
CA GLU A 340 -10.90 -16.00 -23.53
C GLU A 340 -10.11 -15.40 -24.70
N ALA A 341 -10.78 -14.58 -25.53
CA ALA A 341 -10.15 -13.88 -26.65
C ALA A 341 -9.02 -12.94 -26.20
N LEU A 342 -9.22 -12.20 -25.10
CA LEU A 342 -8.20 -11.30 -24.54
C LEU A 342 -7.07 -12.10 -23.88
N SER A 343 -7.41 -13.18 -23.16
CA SER A 343 -6.42 -14.09 -22.58
C SER A 343 -5.50 -14.72 -23.65
N GLN A 344 -6.05 -15.12 -24.79
CA GLN A 344 -5.29 -15.63 -25.93
C GLN A 344 -4.42 -14.55 -26.58
N ALA A 345 -4.94 -13.32 -26.72
CA ALA A 345 -4.18 -12.19 -27.26
C ALA A 345 -3.00 -11.80 -26.36
N GLU A 346 -3.19 -11.74 -25.04
CA GLU A 346 -2.11 -11.51 -24.07
C GLU A 346 -1.06 -12.63 -24.12
N ALA A 347 -1.49 -13.90 -24.16
CA ALA A 347 -0.56 -15.03 -24.28
C ALA A 347 0.27 -14.96 -25.58
N TYR A 348 -0.32 -14.48 -26.67
CA TYR A 348 0.38 -14.25 -27.93
C TYR A 348 1.39 -13.09 -27.83
N LEU A 349 0.99 -11.95 -27.26
CA LEU A 349 1.87 -10.78 -27.08
C LEU A 349 3.05 -11.08 -26.15
N ASN A 350 2.82 -11.85 -25.08
CA ASN A 350 3.87 -12.28 -24.16
C ASN A 350 4.87 -13.22 -24.84
N LYS A 351 4.39 -14.16 -25.68
CA LYS A 351 5.26 -15.01 -26.51
C LYS A 351 6.05 -14.23 -27.57
N LYS A 352 5.51 -13.13 -28.07
CA LYS A 352 6.19 -12.27 -29.04
C LYS A 352 7.27 -11.43 -28.36
N SER A 353 6.96 -10.82 -27.21
CA SER A 353 7.91 -10.01 -26.43
C SER A 353 9.09 -10.83 -25.91
N SER A 354 8.84 -12.08 -25.48
CA SER A 354 9.92 -12.99 -25.07
C SER A 354 10.84 -13.41 -26.22
N LYS A 355 10.31 -13.56 -27.43
CA LYS A 355 11.12 -13.82 -28.64
C LYS A 355 11.95 -12.62 -29.09
N VAL A 356 11.43 -11.40 -28.91
CA VAL A 356 12.17 -10.16 -29.24
C VAL A 356 13.34 -9.97 -28.26
N ASN A 357 13.11 -10.17 -26.96
CA ASN A 357 14.18 -10.08 -25.96
C ASN A 357 15.27 -11.14 -26.18
N GLN A 358 14.89 -12.37 -26.58
CA GLN A 358 15.86 -13.41 -26.96
C GLN A 358 16.64 -13.09 -28.23
N ALA A 359 16.06 -12.36 -29.18
CA ALA A 359 16.74 -11.95 -30.40
C ALA A 359 17.73 -10.79 -30.14
N GLU A 360 17.39 -9.85 -29.26
CA GLU A 360 18.26 -8.73 -28.88
C GLU A 360 19.50 -9.19 -28.07
N GLU A 361 19.34 -10.20 -27.20
CA GLU A 361 20.46 -10.84 -26.50
C GLU A 361 21.44 -11.56 -27.45
N MET A 362 20.96 -12.09 -28.57
CA MET A 362 21.81 -12.75 -29.57
C MET A 362 22.59 -11.76 -30.45
N THR A 363 22.09 -10.54 -30.64
CA THR A 363 22.74 -9.50 -31.46
C THR A 363 23.73 -8.61 -30.70
N ASN A 364 23.61 -8.49 -29.37
CA ASN A 364 24.53 -7.71 -28.53
C ASN A 364 25.70 -8.55 -27.94
N GLY A 365 25.81 -9.82 -28.36
CA GLY A 365 26.82 -10.79 -27.92
C GLY A 365 27.96 -11.06 -28.91
N THR A 366 28.15 -10.20 -29.91
CA THR A 366 29.28 -10.24 -30.86
C THR A 366 29.91 -8.86 -30.95
#